data_AF-A0A382VQ22-F1
#
_entry.id   AF-A0A382VQ22-F1
#
_cell.length_a   1.000
_cell.length_b   1.000
_cell.length_c   1.000
_cell.angle_alpha   90.00
_cell.angle_beta   90.00
_cell.angle_gamma   90.00
#
_symmetry.space_group_name_H-M   'P 1'
#
loop_
_entity.id
_entity.type
_entity.pdbx_description
1 polymer ?
#
loop_
_entity_poly.entity_id
_entity_poly.type
_entity_poly.pdbx_seq_one_letter_code
_entity_poly.pdbx_strand_id
1 'polypeptide(L)'
;MIYYWLSFCLPLIGVLSPVALIGRAKVLSWSILIVFMILFIGLRHDVGGDWNNYIELITRVAVEQPSWFLSQKDPGYVLVNWASTRIGWGIYGVNMISCVIFLAGLTHFCWKQPLPSLAWLIATPYLIIVVGMGYTRQSVALGLILFAFSLLEKGKVWRFSFLLLLAMTFHRASVVLAPLVLSCVDGIVLKRMVGQLN
;
A
#
# COMPACT_ATOMS: atom_id res chain seq x y z
N MET A 1 3.00 -20.79 10.12
CA MET A 1 2.85 -20.08 11.41
C MET A 1 4.15 -19.42 11.89
N ILE A 2 5.29 -20.11 11.86
CA ILE A 2 6.57 -19.53 12.34
C ILE A 2 6.97 -18.23 11.64
N TYR A 3 6.74 -18.11 10.33
CA TYR A 3 7.06 -16.90 9.58
C TYR A 3 6.23 -15.67 10.00
N TYR A 4 4.97 -15.87 10.44
CA TYR A 4 4.14 -14.80 10.98
C TYR A 4 4.69 -14.30 12.32
N TRP A 5 5.10 -15.21 13.19
CA TRP A 5 5.78 -14.85 14.43
C TRP A 5 7.09 -14.11 14.18
N LEU A 6 7.89 -14.54 13.21
CA LEU A 6 9.11 -13.80 12.82
C LEU A 6 8.78 -12.38 12.35
N SER A 7 7.76 -12.20 11.52
CA SER A 7 7.32 -10.87 11.05
C SER A 7 6.86 -9.96 12.20
N PHE A 8 6.36 -10.53 13.29
CA PHE A 8 5.96 -9.80 14.49
C PHE A 8 7.12 -9.51 15.44
N CYS A 9 8.03 -10.48 15.64
CA CYS A 9 9.13 -10.35 16.58
C CYS A 9 10.19 -9.33 16.11
N LEU A 10 10.42 -9.19 14.80
CA LEU A 10 11.40 -8.21 14.28
C LEU A 10 11.11 -6.76 14.72
N PRO A 11 9.91 -6.19 14.49
CA PRO A 11 9.59 -4.86 14.99
C PRO A 11 9.50 -4.81 16.52
N LEU A 12 9.15 -5.91 17.19
CA LEU A 12 9.12 -5.98 18.66
C LEU A 12 10.50 -5.76 19.28
N ILE A 13 11.56 -6.32 18.68
CA ILE A 13 12.95 -6.04 19.11
C ILE A 13 13.23 -4.54 19.06
N GLY A 14 12.78 -3.86 18.00
CA GLY A 14 12.93 -2.41 17.86
C GLY A 14 12.12 -1.60 18.89
N VAL A 15 11.04 -2.15 19.43
CA VAL A 15 10.23 -1.54 20.51
C VAL A 15 10.87 -1.76 21.87
N LEU A 16 11.37 -2.97 22.15
CA LEU A 16 11.96 -3.34 23.43
C LEU A 16 13.43 -2.92 23.58
N SER A 17 14.09 -2.59 22.47
CA SER A 17 15.49 -2.15 22.47
C SER A 17 15.65 -0.88 23.31
N PRO A 18 16.50 -0.89 24.35
CA PRO A 18 16.85 0.33 25.08
C PRO A 18 17.73 1.26 24.24
N VAL A 19 18.26 0.77 23.11
CA VAL A 19 19.12 1.52 22.20
C VAL A 19 18.29 2.22 21.14
N ALA A 20 18.35 3.56 21.13
CA ALA A 20 17.82 4.37 20.06
C ALA A 20 18.78 4.35 18.85
N LEU A 21 18.42 3.64 17.79
CA LEU A 21 19.18 3.67 16.54
C LEU A 21 19.03 5.04 15.86
N ILE A 22 20.16 5.64 15.47
CA ILE A 22 20.23 6.96 14.82
C ILE A 22 21.01 6.83 13.50
N GLY A 23 20.76 7.75 12.56
CA GLY A 23 21.52 7.88 11.32
C GLY A 23 21.55 6.60 10.48
N ARG A 24 22.75 6.18 10.06
CA ARG A 24 22.93 5.01 9.18
C ARG A 24 22.43 3.70 9.78
N ALA A 25 22.59 3.50 11.09
CA ALA A 25 22.16 2.26 11.75
C ALA A 25 20.63 2.11 11.71
N LYS A 26 19.89 3.22 11.91
CA LYS A 26 18.43 3.23 11.76
C LYS A 26 18.03 2.90 10.33
N VAL A 27 18.63 3.55 9.34
CA VAL A 27 18.34 3.29 7.92
C VAL A 27 18.60 1.82 7.58
N LEU A 28 19.75 1.27 7.99
CA LEU A 28 20.09 -0.13 7.72
C LEU A 28 19.09 -1.10 8.35
N SER A 29 18.71 -0.90 9.62
CA SER A 29 17.74 -1.75 10.32
C SER A 29 16.38 -1.75 9.61
N TRP A 30 15.90 -0.58 9.19
CA TRP A 30 14.65 -0.48 8.43
C TRP A 30 14.76 -1.08 7.03
N SER A 31 15.88 -0.90 6.34
CA SER A 31 16.10 -1.54 5.04
C SER A 31 16.06 -3.07 5.16
N ILE A 32 16.69 -3.64 6.19
CA ILE A 32 16.65 -5.09 6.45
C ILE A 32 15.20 -5.55 6.70
N LEU A 33 14.45 -4.84 7.55
CA LEU A 33 13.05 -5.14 7.82
C LEU A 33 12.20 -5.09 6.54
N ILE A 34 12.36 -4.05 5.73
CA ILE A 34 11.57 -3.86 4.51
C ILE A 34 11.93 -4.92 3.47
N VAL A 35 13.21 -5.21 3.25
CA VAL A 35 13.64 -6.26 2.32
C VAL A 35 13.11 -7.62 2.76
N PHE A 36 13.20 -7.94 4.05
CA PHE A 36 12.59 -9.15 4.60
C PHE A 36 11.09 -9.22 4.31
N MET A 37 10.35 -8.12 4.54
CA MET A 37 8.90 -8.08 4.35
C MET A 37 8.50 -8.14 2.86
N ILE A 38 9.28 -7.50 1.98
CA ILE A 38 9.09 -7.58 0.53
C ILE A 38 9.23 -9.03 0.07
N LEU A 39 10.30 -9.73 0.50
CA LEU A 39 10.50 -11.12 0.14
C LEU A 39 9.42 -12.03 0.75
N PHE A 40 9.09 -11.81 2.02
CA PHE A 40 8.09 -12.60 2.75
C PHE A 40 6.69 -12.52 2.13
N ILE A 41 6.23 -11.31 1.79
CA ILE A 41 4.89 -11.09 1.21
C ILE A 41 4.93 -11.32 -0.31
N GLY A 42 5.97 -10.86 -0.99
CA GLY A 42 6.10 -10.94 -2.46
C GLY A 42 6.22 -12.38 -2.96
N LEU A 43 6.93 -13.24 -2.23
CA LEU A 43 7.12 -14.64 -2.58
C LEU A 43 6.10 -15.58 -1.91
N ARG A 44 5.05 -15.04 -1.29
CA ARG A 44 3.99 -15.86 -0.70
C ARG A 44 3.37 -16.77 -1.77
N HIS A 45 3.12 -18.03 -1.41
CA HIS A 45 2.45 -19.00 -2.26
C HIS A 45 1.21 -19.54 -1.55
N ASP A 46 0.07 -19.49 -2.24
CA ASP A 46 -1.20 -20.03 -1.76
C ASP A 46 -1.60 -19.52 -0.36
N VAL A 47 -1.50 -18.19 -0.19
CA VAL A 47 -1.89 -17.50 1.04
C VAL A 47 -3.07 -16.57 0.76
N GLY A 48 -3.98 -16.44 1.73
CA GLY A 48 -5.06 -15.46 1.67
C GLY A 48 -6.32 -15.98 0.97
N GLY A 49 -7.48 -15.50 1.40
CA GLY A 49 -8.77 -15.98 0.91
C GLY A 49 -9.05 -15.72 -0.57
N ASP A 50 -8.38 -14.72 -1.16
CA ASP A 50 -8.57 -14.34 -2.57
C ASP A 50 -7.56 -15.00 -3.53
N TRP A 51 -6.71 -15.93 -3.08
CA TRP A 51 -5.65 -16.51 -3.90
C TRP A 51 -6.14 -17.02 -5.25
N ASN A 52 -7.18 -17.86 -5.24
CA ASN A 52 -7.77 -18.44 -6.46
C ASN A 52 -8.30 -17.36 -7.42
N ASN A 53 -8.92 -16.30 -6.88
CA ASN A 53 -9.41 -15.17 -7.68
C ASN A 53 -8.25 -14.46 -8.40
N TYR A 54 -7.08 -14.37 -7.76
CA TYR A 54 -5.88 -13.77 -8.38
C TYR A 54 -5.26 -14.67 -9.46
N ILE A 55 -5.27 -15.98 -9.26
CA ILE A 55 -4.81 -16.95 -10.29
C ILE A 55 -5.73 -16.93 -11.51
N GLU A 56 -7.05 -16.84 -11.31
CA GLU A 56 -7.99 -16.70 -12.42
C GLU A 56 -7.77 -15.39 -13.19
N LEU A 57 -7.63 -14.27 -12.47
CA LEU A 57 -7.38 -12.97 -13.07
C LEU A 57 -6.11 -12.96 -13.91
N ILE A 58 -5.00 -13.48 -13.38
CA ILE A 58 -3.73 -13.44 -14.09
C ILE A 58 -3.74 -14.33 -15.34
N THR A 59 -4.43 -15.46 -15.28
CA THR A 59 -4.62 -16.36 -16.43
C THR A 59 -5.43 -15.67 -17.53
N ARG A 60 -6.49 -14.94 -17.14
CA ARG A 60 -7.29 -14.16 -18.08
C ARG A 60 -6.47 -13.02 -18.70
N VAL A 61 -5.74 -12.26 -17.89
CA VAL A 61 -4.94 -11.12 -18.34
C VAL A 61 -3.81 -11.54 -19.29
N ALA A 62 -3.32 -12.78 -19.20
CA ALA A 62 -2.24 -13.27 -20.06
C ALA A 62 -2.60 -13.28 -21.56
N VAL A 63 -3.88 -13.47 -21.90
CA VAL A 63 -4.34 -13.59 -23.29
C VAL A 63 -5.02 -12.32 -23.83
N GLU A 64 -5.31 -11.34 -22.97
CA GLU A 64 -6.06 -10.13 -23.32
C GLU A 64 -5.16 -9.00 -23.88
N GLN A 65 -5.78 -8.10 -24.65
CA GLN A 65 -5.12 -6.90 -25.18
C GLN A 65 -4.99 -5.80 -24.12
N PRO A 66 -4.00 -4.88 -24.24
CA PRO A 66 -3.83 -3.77 -23.30
C PRO A 66 -5.08 -2.88 -23.14
N SER A 67 -5.85 -2.63 -24.20
CA SER A 67 -7.06 -1.81 -24.12
C SER A 67 -8.11 -2.37 -23.16
N TRP A 68 -8.10 -3.69 -22.91
CA TRP A 68 -9.05 -4.36 -22.03
C TRP A 68 -8.90 -3.93 -20.57
N PHE A 69 -7.71 -3.57 -20.09
CA PHE A 69 -7.54 -3.23 -18.68
C PHE A 69 -8.18 -1.89 -18.29
N LEU A 70 -8.36 -0.96 -19.23
CA LEU A 70 -8.98 0.34 -18.97
C LEU A 70 -10.49 0.24 -18.70
N SER A 71 -11.14 -0.84 -19.13
CA SER A 71 -12.56 -1.09 -18.88
C SER A 71 -12.84 -1.92 -17.62
N GLN A 72 -11.79 -2.34 -16.90
CA GLN A 72 -11.94 -3.15 -15.69
C GLN A 72 -12.24 -2.30 -14.47
N LYS A 73 -12.82 -2.94 -13.44
CA LYS A 73 -13.20 -2.28 -12.18
C LYS A 73 -12.02 -1.69 -11.42
N ASP A 74 -10.88 -2.37 -11.43
CA ASP A 74 -9.65 -1.98 -10.73
C ASP A 74 -8.48 -1.88 -11.75
N PRO A 75 -8.48 -0.89 -12.65
CA PRO A 75 -7.60 -0.85 -13.82
C PRO A 75 -6.11 -0.82 -13.45
N GLY A 76 -5.75 -0.16 -12.33
CA GLY A 76 -4.37 -0.12 -11.83
C GLY A 76 -3.87 -1.49 -11.39
N TYR A 77 -4.73 -2.29 -10.77
CA TYR A 77 -4.35 -3.65 -10.38
C TYR A 77 -4.24 -4.58 -11.59
N VAL A 78 -5.13 -4.45 -12.57
CA VAL A 78 -5.07 -5.22 -13.82
C VAL A 78 -3.81 -4.87 -14.62
N LEU A 79 -3.41 -3.60 -14.65
CA LEU A 79 -2.15 -3.18 -15.25
C LEU A 79 -0.93 -3.87 -14.61
N VAL A 80 -0.91 -3.99 -13.27
CA VAL A 80 0.15 -4.73 -12.57
C VAL A 80 0.15 -6.22 -12.94
N ASN A 81 -1.03 -6.85 -13.05
CA ASN A 81 -1.15 -8.23 -13.50
C ASN A 81 -0.59 -8.40 -14.91
N TRP A 82 -0.96 -7.50 -15.83
CA TRP A 82 -0.47 -7.52 -17.20
C TRP A 82 1.05 -7.32 -17.27
N ALA A 83 1.60 -6.35 -16.53
CA ALA A 83 3.03 -6.13 -16.48
C ALA A 83 3.76 -7.39 -15.99
N SER A 84 3.23 -8.05 -14.96
CA SER A 84 3.80 -9.28 -14.39
C SER A 84 3.78 -10.46 -15.36
N THR A 85 2.71 -10.61 -16.15
CA THR A 85 2.64 -11.68 -17.17
C THR A 85 3.62 -11.43 -18.31
N ARG A 86 3.84 -10.17 -18.71
CA ARG A 86 4.81 -9.83 -19.78
C ARG A 86 6.26 -10.11 -19.38
N ILE A 87 6.61 -9.96 -18.11
CA ILE A 87 7.95 -10.30 -17.61
C ILE A 87 8.08 -11.79 -17.22
N GLY A 88 7.00 -12.57 -17.31
CA GLY A 88 7.02 -14.01 -17.00
C GLY A 88 7.03 -14.36 -15.51
N TRP A 89 6.75 -13.41 -14.61
CA TRP A 89 6.81 -13.63 -13.16
C TRP A 89 5.47 -14.07 -12.54
N GLY A 90 4.39 -14.05 -13.33
CA GLY A 90 3.09 -14.55 -12.91
C GLY A 90 2.61 -13.92 -11.60
N ILE A 91 2.02 -14.71 -10.71
CA ILE A 91 1.44 -14.20 -9.45
C ILE A 91 2.50 -13.61 -8.51
N TYR A 92 3.74 -14.11 -8.57
CA TYR A 92 4.84 -13.62 -7.74
C TYR A 92 5.24 -12.19 -8.11
N GLY A 93 5.29 -11.85 -9.40
CA GLY A 93 5.55 -10.47 -9.81
C GLY A 93 4.43 -9.51 -9.40
N VAL A 94 3.17 -9.96 -9.45
CA VAL A 94 2.02 -9.18 -8.95
C VAL A 94 2.15 -8.94 -7.45
N ASN A 95 2.44 -9.99 -6.68
CA ASN A 95 2.65 -9.90 -5.24
C ASN A 95 3.83 -8.97 -4.91
N MET A 96 4.94 -9.10 -5.63
CA MET A 96 6.16 -8.29 -5.42
C MET A 96 5.90 -6.81 -5.67
N ILE A 97 5.34 -6.45 -6.83
CA ILE A 97 5.04 -5.05 -7.19
C ILE A 97 4.03 -4.47 -6.20
N SER A 98 2.96 -5.20 -5.92
CA SER A 98 1.90 -4.78 -5.00
C SER A 98 2.44 -4.56 -3.58
N CYS A 99 3.27 -5.48 -3.10
CA CYS A 99 3.92 -5.41 -1.81
C CYS A 99 4.85 -4.20 -1.71
N VAL A 100 5.65 -3.92 -2.73
CA VAL A 100 6.53 -2.74 -2.75
C VAL A 100 5.73 -1.44 -2.60
N ILE A 101 4.62 -1.30 -3.34
CA ILE A 101 3.76 -0.11 -3.24
C ILE A 101 3.14 -0.02 -1.83
N PHE A 102 2.59 -1.13 -1.34
CA PHE A 102 1.99 -1.22 -0.01
C PHE A 102 2.97 -0.83 1.09
N LEU A 103 4.14 -1.48 1.12
CA LEU A 103 5.15 -1.26 2.15
C LEU A 103 5.81 0.11 2.04
N ALA A 104 6.01 0.67 0.84
CA ALA A 104 6.50 2.04 0.70
C ALA A 104 5.57 3.05 1.41
N GLY A 105 4.26 2.88 1.23
CA GLY A 105 3.24 3.63 1.93
C GLY A 105 3.26 3.46 3.44
N LEU A 106 3.21 2.21 3.89
CA LEU A 106 3.22 1.86 5.30
C LEU A 106 4.49 2.34 6.02
N THR A 107 5.67 2.12 5.44
CA THR A 107 6.95 2.59 6.00
C THR A 107 6.97 4.10 6.14
N HIS A 108 6.56 4.83 5.09
CA HIS A 108 6.58 6.28 5.14
C HIS A 108 5.63 6.82 6.22
N PHE A 109 4.45 6.21 6.36
CA PHE A 109 3.50 6.53 7.42
C PHE A 109 4.05 6.21 8.82
N CYS A 110 4.62 5.02 9.03
CA CYS A 110 5.21 4.62 10.32
C CYS A 110 6.35 5.54 10.75
N TRP A 111 7.20 5.98 9.81
CA TRP A 111 8.29 6.93 10.11
C TRP A 111 7.84 8.30 10.57
N LYS A 112 6.57 8.68 10.30
CA LYS A 112 5.97 9.91 10.80
C LYS A 112 5.35 9.76 12.19
N GLN A 113 5.16 8.53 12.67
CA GLN A 113 4.61 8.30 14.00
C GLN A 113 5.66 8.59 15.08
N PRO A 114 5.25 9.01 16.29
CA PRO A 114 6.17 9.25 17.40
C PRO A 114 7.04 8.03 17.75
N LEU A 115 6.47 6.83 17.59
CA LEU A 115 7.15 5.55 17.84
C LEU A 115 7.06 4.65 16.59
N PRO A 116 7.96 4.80 15.59
CA PRO A 116 7.86 4.12 14.30
C PRO A 116 7.85 2.58 14.39
N SER A 117 8.68 2.00 15.27
CA SER A 117 8.74 0.54 15.46
C SER A 117 7.45 0.00 16.06
N LEU A 118 6.82 0.76 16.99
CA LEU A 118 5.54 0.40 17.59
C LEU A 118 4.40 0.50 16.57
N ALA A 119 4.38 1.57 15.76
CA ALA A 119 3.42 1.71 14.67
C ALA A 119 3.51 0.53 13.68
N TRP A 120 4.73 0.11 13.32
CA TRP A 120 4.92 -1.07 12.50
C TRP A 120 4.44 -2.36 13.18
N LEU A 121 4.78 -2.55 14.47
CA LEU A 121 4.35 -3.71 15.25
C LEU A 121 2.82 -3.84 15.29
N ILE A 122 2.10 -2.73 15.50
CA ILE A 122 0.63 -2.68 15.49
C ILE A 122 0.08 -2.99 14.10
N ALA A 123 0.75 -2.50 13.04
CA ALA A 123 0.35 -2.77 11.67
C ALA A 123 0.56 -4.24 11.25
N THR A 124 1.54 -4.93 11.82
CA THR A 124 1.88 -6.32 11.46
C THR A 124 0.69 -7.29 11.47
N PRO A 125 -0.05 -7.50 12.57
CA PRO A 125 -1.08 -8.54 12.65
C PRO A 125 -2.22 -8.35 11.65
N TYR A 126 -2.63 -7.10 11.40
CA TYR A 126 -3.79 -6.85 10.56
C TYR A 126 -3.43 -6.25 9.19
N LEU A 127 -2.72 -5.12 9.15
CA LEU A 127 -2.42 -4.47 7.87
C LEU A 127 -1.46 -5.29 7.02
N ILE A 128 -0.44 -5.90 7.64
CA ILE A 128 0.55 -6.69 6.89
C ILE A 128 0.05 -8.12 6.66
N ILE A 129 -0.28 -8.85 7.73
CA ILE A 129 -0.62 -10.28 7.63
C ILE A 129 -2.01 -10.46 7.00
N VAL A 130 -3.06 -9.83 7.54
CA VAL A 130 -4.42 -10.05 7.02
C VAL A 130 -4.64 -9.32 5.70
N VAL A 131 -4.41 -8.00 5.66
CA VAL A 131 -4.69 -7.19 4.47
C VAL A 131 -3.61 -7.37 3.40
N GLY A 132 -2.33 -7.21 3.77
CA GLY A 132 -1.19 -7.33 2.86
C GLY A 132 -1.09 -8.69 2.18
N MET A 133 -1.29 -9.78 2.92
CA MET A 133 -1.20 -11.14 2.38
C MET A 133 -2.56 -11.74 1.98
N GLY A 134 -3.68 -11.17 2.40
CA GLY A 134 -5.03 -11.67 2.07
C GLY A 134 -5.68 -10.97 0.89
N TYR A 135 -5.54 -9.65 0.80
CA TYR A 135 -6.32 -8.79 -0.10
C TYR A 135 -5.41 -7.84 -0.89
N THR A 136 -4.65 -8.37 -1.87
CA THR A 136 -3.59 -7.63 -2.59
C THR A 136 -4.07 -6.32 -3.24
N ARG A 137 -5.29 -6.29 -3.79
CA ARG A 137 -5.89 -5.04 -4.32
C ARG A 137 -6.05 -3.97 -3.23
N GLN A 138 -6.60 -4.39 -2.10
CA GLN A 138 -6.86 -3.51 -0.96
C GLN A 138 -5.56 -3.04 -0.31
N SER A 139 -4.54 -3.90 -0.23
CA SER A 139 -3.26 -3.54 0.37
C SER A 139 -2.52 -2.47 -0.43
N VAL A 140 -2.53 -2.53 -1.76
CA VAL A 140 -1.93 -1.48 -2.61
C VAL A 140 -2.65 -0.15 -2.40
N ALA A 141 -3.98 -0.16 -2.47
CA ALA A 141 -4.78 1.03 -2.24
C ALA A 141 -4.53 1.63 -0.85
N LEU A 142 -4.49 0.79 0.19
CA LEU A 142 -4.18 1.20 1.54
C LEU A 142 -2.78 1.81 1.66
N GLY A 143 -1.76 1.23 1.03
CA GLY A 143 -0.41 1.79 1.02
C GLY A 143 -0.37 3.20 0.44
N LEU A 144 -1.02 3.39 -0.72
CA LEU A 144 -1.16 4.71 -1.35
C LEU A 144 -1.87 5.72 -0.45
N ILE A 145 -2.94 5.29 0.24
CA ILE A 145 -3.68 6.11 1.21
C ILE A 145 -2.80 6.48 2.42
N LEU A 146 -2.06 5.53 2.99
CA LEU A 146 -1.16 5.79 4.11
C LEU A 146 -0.04 6.78 3.72
N PHE A 147 0.49 6.65 2.51
CA PHE A 147 1.43 7.62 1.96
C PHE A 147 0.78 8.99 1.74
N ALA A 148 -0.49 9.01 1.32
CA ALA A 148 -1.24 10.26 1.16
C ALA A 148 -1.42 10.97 2.51
N PHE A 149 -1.79 10.24 3.56
CA PHE A 149 -1.96 10.80 4.91
C PHE A 149 -0.67 11.40 5.46
N SER A 150 0.48 10.76 5.26
CA SER A 150 1.76 11.30 5.72
C SER A 150 2.20 12.59 4.99
N LEU A 151 1.53 12.97 3.91
CA LEU A 151 1.73 14.23 3.19
C LEU A 151 0.71 15.31 3.53
N LEU A 152 -0.36 14.97 4.26
CA LEU A 152 -1.47 15.88 4.53
C LEU A 152 -1.08 17.06 5.43
N GLU A 153 -0.04 16.90 6.26
CA GLU A 153 0.45 17.88 7.25
C GLU A 153 0.95 19.23 6.68
N LYS A 154 0.90 19.47 5.36
CA LYS A 154 1.55 20.65 4.74
C LYS A 154 0.66 21.47 3.79
N GLY A 155 -0.67 21.35 3.89
CA GLY A 155 -1.60 22.08 2.99
C GLY A 155 -1.50 21.64 1.52
N LYS A 156 -0.81 20.53 1.23
CA LYS A 156 -0.62 19.99 -0.13
C LYS A 156 -1.75 19.04 -0.48
N VAL A 157 -2.99 19.51 -0.37
CA VAL A 157 -4.20 18.72 -0.64
C VAL A 157 -4.14 18.05 -2.02
N TRP A 158 -3.54 18.71 -3.02
CA TRP A 158 -3.38 18.14 -4.35
C TRP A 158 -2.61 16.80 -4.36
N ARG A 159 -1.58 16.64 -3.50
CA ARG A 159 -0.81 15.38 -3.40
C ARG A 159 -1.65 14.27 -2.81
N PHE A 160 -2.43 14.61 -1.78
CA PHE A 160 -3.38 13.70 -1.17
C PHE A 160 -4.44 13.27 -2.19
N SER A 161 -5.05 14.23 -2.90
CA SER A 161 -6.05 13.95 -3.94
C SER A 161 -5.49 13.09 -5.07
N PHE A 162 -4.29 13.38 -5.56
CA PHE A 162 -3.65 12.57 -6.61
C PHE A 162 -3.42 11.13 -6.16
N LEU A 163 -2.86 10.93 -4.96
CA LEU A 163 -2.61 9.58 -4.43
C LEU A 163 -3.92 8.84 -4.12
N LEU A 164 -4.96 9.55 -3.69
CA LEU A 164 -6.28 8.97 -3.47
C LEU A 164 -6.92 8.52 -4.79
N LEU A 165 -6.85 9.35 -5.84
CA LEU A 165 -7.32 8.98 -7.18
C LEU A 165 -6.54 7.77 -7.70
N LEU A 166 -5.22 7.74 -7.50
CA LEU A 166 -4.40 6.58 -7.84
C LEU A 166 -4.84 5.33 -7.04
N ALA A 167 -5.11 5.45 -5.74
CA ALA A 167 -5.60 4.35 -4.90
C ALA A 167 -6.95 3.80 -5.37
N MET A 168 -7.85 4.67 -5.87
CA MET A 168 -9.12 4.24 -6.46
C MET A 168 -8.93 3.34 -7.69
N THR A 169 -7.85 3.51 -8.45
CA THR A 169 -7.55 2.62 -9.59
C THR A 169 -7.15 1.20 -9.17
N PHE A 170 -6.68 1.01 -7.94
CA PHE A 170 -6.34 -0.30 -7.39
C PHE A 170 -7.48 -0.94 -6.61
N HIS A 171 -8.30 -0.11 -5.95
CA HIS A 171 -9.48 -0.58 -5.25
C HIS A 171 -10.52 0.53 -5.10
N ARG A 172 -11.72 0.30 -5.66
CA ARG A 172 -12.84 1.25 -5.63
C ARG A 172 -13.25 1.73 -4.23
N ALA A 173 -13.09 0.92 -3.17
CA ALA A 173 -13.52 1.32 -1.82
C ALA A 173 -12.73 2.52 -1.27
N SER A 174 -11.58 2.86 -1.87
CA SER A 174 -10.84 4.09 -1.57
C SER A 174 -11.68 5.35 -1.73
N VAL A 175 -12.75 5.31 -2.56
CA VAL A 175 -13.70 6.43 -2.73
C VAL A 175 -14.34 6.90 -1.43
N VAL A 176 -14.43 6.02 -0.41
CA VAL A 176 -14.96 6.37 0.92
C VAL A 176 -14.17 7.51 1.57
N LEU A 177 -12.89 7.70 1.22
CA LEU A 177 -12.05 8.79 1.73
C LEU A 177 -12.15 10.08 0.92
N ALA A 178 -12.91 10.11 -0.19
CA ALA A 178 -13.08 11.31 -1.01
C ALA A 178 -13.65 12.52 -0.22
N PRO A 179 -14.61 12.37 0.71
CA PRO A 179 -15.10 13.49 1.52
C PRO A 179 -14.01 14.19 2.34
N LEU A 180 -12.94 13.48 2.70
CA LEU A 180 -11.83 14.07 3.45
C LEU A 180 -11.10 15.14 2.62
N VAL A 181 -11.00 14.97 1.29
CA VAL A 181 -10.43 15.97 0.39
C VAL A 181 -11.15 17.31 0.58
N LEU A 182 -12.48 17.29 0.63
CA LEU A 182 -13.31 18.49 0.78
C LEU A 182 -13.06 19.18 2.12
N SER A 183 -12.87 18.39 3.19
CA SER A 183 -12.58 18.94 4.52
C SER A 183 -11.21 19.60 4.64
N CYS A 184 -10.27 19.23 3.77
CA CYS A 184 -8.90 19.76 3.78
C CYS A 184 -8.70 20.95 2.83
N VAL A 185 -9.66 21.23 1.94
CA VAL A 185 -9.62 22.41 1.05
C VAL A 185 -10.11 23.64 1.80
N ASP A 186 -9.35 24.74 1.74
CA ASP A 186 -9.75 26.01 2.36
C ASP A 186 -11.16 26.43 1.92
N GLY A 187 -11.97 26.91 2.87
CA GLY A 187 -13.35 27.33 2.60
C GLY A 187 -13.46 28.43 1.53
N ILE A 188 -12.41 29.21 1.30
CA ILE A 188 -12.32 30.22 0.22
C ILE A 188 -12.19 29.54 -1.16
N VAL A 189 -11.34 28.52 -1.26
CA VAL A 189 -11.18 27.73 -2.49
C VAL A 189 -12.47 26.96 -2.78
N LEU A 190 -13.11 26.42 -1.74
CA LEU A 190 -14.40 25.74 -1.86
C LEU A 190 -15.49 26.71 -2.38
N LYS A 191 -15.57 27.92 -1.81
CA LYS A 191 -16.52 28.95 -2.25
C LYS A 191 -16.27 29.42 -3.69
N ARG A 192 -15.00 29.49 -4.14
CA ARG A 192 -14.66 29.74 -5.55
C ARG A 192 -15.07 28.59 -6.47
N MET A 193 -14.84 27.34 -6.06
CA MET A 193 -15.25 26.16 -6.84
C MET A 193 -16.77 26.04 -7.00
N VAL A 194 -17.54 26.50 -6.00
CA VAL A 194 -19.01 26.51 -6.01
C VAL A 194 -19.58 27.80 -6.64
N GLY A 195 -18.72 28.70 -7.15
CA GLY A 195 -19.16 29.94 -7.82
C GLY A 195 -19.77 30.98 -6.88
N GLN A 196 -19.52 30.89 -5.57
CA GLN A 196 -20.04 31.83 -4.55
C GLN A 196 -19.12 33.02 -4.29
N LEU A 197 -17.91 33.02 -4.83
CA LEU A 197 -16.97 34.14 -4.81
C LEU A 197 -16.44 34.32 -6.23
N ASN A 198 -17.05 35.24 -6.98
CA ASN A 198 -16.43 35.86 -8.15
C ASN A 198 -15.47 36.95 -7.69
#